data_AF-A0A101L5P9-F1
#
_entry.id   AF-A0A101L5P9-F1
#
_cell.length_a   1.000
_cell.length_b   1.000
_cell.length_c   1.000
_cell.angle_alpha   90.00
_cell.angle_beta   90.00
_cell.angle_gamma   90.00
#
_symmetry.space_group_name_H-M   'P 1'
#
loop_
_entity.id
_entity.type
_entity.pdbx_description
1 polymer ?
#
loop_
_entity_poly.entity_id
_entity_poly.type
_entity_poly.pdbx_seq_one_letter_code
_entity_poly.pdbx_strand_id
1 'polypeptide(L)'
;MNPLDDLSRRLTKEHEDSLYGIGNRPPNSSLWFTVVLQGAFCAAVAGGLAFVVGACLGVEDGYALMGVIALGGLAGLWWCVGAMQRRGRRVKAEYVRHGGDPAGTSDLLFGAVVYKIMPDGRWKWPEPSSSSE
;
A
#
# COMPACT_ATOMS: atom_id res chain seq x y z
N MET A 1 -9.53 40.32 21.00
CA MET A 1 -9.35 39.24 19.99
C MET A 1 -10.31 39.53 18.85
N ASN A 2 -9.82 39.64 17.62
CA ASN A 2 -10.63 40.01 16.47
C ASN A 2 -11.37 38.76 15.94
N PRO A 3 -12.69 38.82 15.65
CA PRO A 3 -13.45 37.66 15.19
C PRO A 3 -12.97 37.11 13.83
N LEU A 4 -12.36 37.95 12.99
CA LEU A 4 -11.73 37.56 11.72
C LEU A 4 -10.46 36.71 11.92
N ASP A 5 -9.71 36.97 13.00
CA ASP A 5 -8.51 36.20 13.33
C ASP A 5 -8.88 34.80 13.86
N ASP A 6 -10.02 34.67 14.54
CA ASP A 6 -10.51 33.35 15.01
C ASP A 6 -11.06 32.52 13.84
N LEU A 7 -11.77 33.14 12.90
CA LEU A 7 -12.31 32.45 11.71
C LEU A 7 -11.19 31.93 10.80
N SER A 8 -10.20 32.78 10.50
CA SER A 8 -9.04 32.41 9.68
C SER A 8 -8.23 31.28 10.32
N ARG A 9 -8.06 31.32 11.66
CA ARG A 9 -7.40 30.26 12.43
C ARG A 9 -8.16 28.93 12.40
N ARG A 10 -9.50 28.95 12.46
CA ARG A 10 -10.32 27.74 12.34
C ARG A 10 -10.23 27.13 10.96
N LEU A 11 -10.32 27.95 9.90
CA LEU A 11 -10.23 27.48 8.52
C LEU A 11 -8.85 26.89 8.19
N THR A 12 -7.77 27.50 8.65
CA THR A 12 -6.42 26.95 8.47
C THR A 12 -6.29 25.61 9.19
N LYS A 13 -6.79 25.50 10.41
CA LYS A 13 -6.76 24.25 11.17
C LYS A 13 -7.57 23.14 10.48
N GLU A 14 -8.77 23.46 9.99
CA GLU A 14 -9.62 22.51 9.26
C GLU A 14 -9.00 22.07 7.93
N HIS A 15 -8.31 22.98 7.24
CA HIS A 15 -7.58 22.67 6.01
C HIS A 15 -6.34 21.80 6.28
N GLU A 16 -5.61 22.04 7.37
CA GLU A 16 -4.49 21.19 7.80
C GLU A 16 -4.98 19.80 8.25
N ASP A 17 -6.06 19.73 9.03
CA ASP A 17 -6.69 18.47 9.43
C ASP A 17 -7.20 17.68 8.21
N SER A 18 -7.68 18.38 7.17
CA SER A 18 -8.05 17.77 5.89
C SER A 18 -6.83 17.22 5.14
N LEU A 19 -5.73 17.97 5.02
CA LEU A 19 -4.56 17.53 4.24
C LEU A 19 -3.76 16.41 4.92
N TYR A 20 -3.61 16.48 6.24
CA TYR A 20 -2.73 15.59 7.01
C TYR A 20 -3.49 14.53 7.82
N GLY A 21 -4.81 14.69 7.97
CA GLY A 21 -5.66 13.75 8.70
C GLY A 21 -5.89 12.43 7.96
N ILE A 22 -6.15 11.38 8.72
CA ILE A 22 -6.45 10.04 8.19
C ILE A 22 -7.71 10.00 7.31
N GLY A 23 -8.56 11.03 7.38
CA GLY A 23 -9.75 11.19 6.53
C GLY A 23 -9.43 11.39 5.05
N ASN A 24 -8.25 11.93 4.71
CA ASN A 24 -7.77 12.11 3.34
C ASN A 24 -6.93 10.94 2.82
N ARG A 25 -6.92 9.81 3.56
CA ARG A 25 -6.30 8.59 3.05
C ARG A 25 -7.01 8.12 1.78
N PRO A 26 -6.30 7.47 0.85
CA PRO A 26 -6.94 6.81 -0.28
C PRO A 26 -8.03 5.85 0.20
N PRO A 27 -9.17 5.76 -0.52
CA PRO A 27 -10.27 4.90 -0.13
C PRO A 27 -9.78 3.45 -0.04
N ASN A 28 -10.36 2.68 0.89
CA ASN A 28 -9.99 1.27 1.11
C ASN A 28 -10.03 0.46 -0.19
N SER A 29 -10.97 0.73 -1.09
CA SER A 29 -11.07 0.08 -2.40
C SER A 29 -9.82 0.28 -3.27
N SER A 30 -9.25 1.49 -3.28
CA SER A 30 -8.03 1.79 -4.02
C SER A 30 -6.82 1.06 -3.43
N LEU A 31 -6.69 1.05 -2.11
CA LEU A 31 -5.62 0.34 -1.42
C LEU A 31 -5.72 -1.18 -1.63
N TRP A 32 -6.92 -1.73 -1.58
CA TRP A 32 -7.16 -3.14 -1.90
C TRP A 32 -6.82 -3.46 -3.36
N PHE A 33 -7.15 -2.57 -4.29
CA PHE A 33 -6.76 -2.73 -5.69
C PHE A 33 -5.23 -2.80 -5.84
N THR A 34 -4.48 -1.93 -5.17
CA THR A 34 -3.01 -1.99 -5.15
C THR A 34 -2.48 -3.30 -4.57
N VAL A 35 -3.06 -3.77 -3.46
CA VAL A 35 -2.70 -5.07 -2.86
C VAL A 35 -2.94 -6.22 -3.84
N VAL A 36 -4.09 -6.25 -4.49
CA VAL A 36 -4.45 -7.29 -5.46
C VAL A 36 -3.55 -7.23 -6.69
N LEU A 37 -3.30 -6.04 -7.23
CA LEU A 37 -2.43 -5.84 -8.38
C LEU A 37 -1.00 -6.28 -8.08
N GLN A 38 -0.45 -5.89 -6.94
CA GLN A 38 0.90 -6.26 -6.54
C GLN A 38 1.01 -7.75 -6.23
N GLY A 39 -0.02 -8.33 -5.61
CA GLY A 39 -0.13 -9.78 -5.39
C GLY A 39 -0.17 -10.56 -6.70
N ALA A 40 -0.99 -10.13 -7.67
CA ALA A 40 -1.09 -10.75 -8.99
C ALA A 40 0.23 -10.67 -9.77
N PHE A 41 0.91 -9.52 -9.73
CA PHE A 41 2.23 -9.34 -10.34
C PHE A 41 3.27 -10.27 -9.69
N CYS A 42 3.32 -10.32 -8.36
CA CYS A 42 4.21 -11.24 -7.63
C CYS A 42 3.94 -12.71 -7.98
N ALA A 43 2.66 -13.11 -8.07
CA ALA A 43 2.28 -14.47 -8.44
C ALA A 43 2.70 -14.81 -9.89
N ALA A 44 2.50 -13.87 -10.83
CA ALA A 44 2.89 -14.04 -12.22
C ALA A 44 4.41 -14.17 -12.38
N VAL A 45 5.19 -13.31 -11.70
CA VAL A 45 6.67 -13.36 -11.74
C VAL A 45 7.18 -14.67 -11.15
N ALA A 46 6.67 -15.09 -9.98
CA ALA A 46 7.11 -16.32 -9.33
C ALA A 46 6.67 -17.58 -10.10
N GLY A 47 5.45 -17.59 -10.66
CA GLY A 47 4.98 -18.66 -11.54
C GLY A 47 5.79 -18.76 -12.83
N GLY A 48 6.13 -17.62 -13.44
CA GLY A 48 7.00 -17.56 -14.62
C GLY A 48 8.43 -18.05 -14.33
N LEU A 49 9.00 -17.67 -13.18
CA LEU A 49 10.28 -18.22 -12.72
C LEU A 49 10.22 -19.74 -12.53
N ALA A 50 9.15 -20.23 -11.90
CA ALA A 50 8.95 -21.66 -11.68
C ALA A 50 8.78 -22.43 -13.00
N PHE A 51 8.13 -21.83 -14.01
CA PHE A 51 8.07 -22.37 -15.37
C PHE A 51 9.47 -22.51 -15.98
N VAL A 52 10.26 -21.44 -15.96
CA VAL A 52 11.63 -21.44 -16.54
C VAL A 52 12.50 -22.49 -15.87
N VAL A 53 12.45 -22.58 -14.53
CA VAL A 53 13.19 -23.60 -13.77
C VAL A 53 12.71 -25.00 -14.13
N GLY A 54 11.40 -25.24 -14.19
CA GLY A 54 10.83 -26.53 -14.58
C GLY A 54 11.24 -26.95 -16.00
N ALA A 55 11.23 -26.02 -16.95
CA ALA A 55 11.67 -26.26 -18.31
C ALA A 55 13.17 -26.59 -18.40
N CYS A 56 14.02 -25.84 -17.66
CA CYS A 56 15.46 -26.12 -17.62
C CYS A 56 15.81 -27.45 -16.95
N LEU A 57 14.96 -27.95 -16.04
CA LEU A 57 15.12 -29.25 -15.39
C LEU A 57 14.58 -30.42 -16.24
N GLY A 58 14.06 -30.14 -17.44
CA GLY A 58 13.57 -31.17 -18.36
C GLY A 58 12.24 -31.79 -17.92
N VAL A 59 11.38 -31.03 -17.24
CA VAL A 59 10.02 -31.51 -16.92
C VAL A 59 9.19 -31.54 -18.21
N GLU A 60 9.05 -32.73 -18.80
CA GLU A 60 8.31 -32.95 -20.06
C GLU A 60 6.80 -33.18 -19.84
N ASP A 61 6.40 -33.61 -18.63
CA ASP A 61 4.99 -33.77 -18.28
C ASP A 61 4.33 -32.40 -18.04
N GLY A 62 3.42 -32.02 -18.93
CA GLY A 62 2.68 -30.75 -18.86
C GLY A 62 1.88 -30.57 -17.58
N TYR A 63 1.37 -31.64 -16.96
CA TYR A 63 0.64 -31.53 -15.69
C TYR A 63 1.60 -31.25 -14.53
N ALA A 64 2.76 -31.89 -14.52
CA ALA A 64 3.80 -31.62 -13.54
C ALA A 64 4.31 -30.17 -13.65
N LEU A 65 4.53 -29.70 -14.87
CA LEU A 65 4.97 -28.31 -15.12
C LEU A 65 3.92 -27.30 -14.64
N MET A 66 2.63 -27.52 -14.94
CA MET A 66 1.55 -26.66 -14.45
C MET A 66 1.45 -26.67 -12.91
N GLY A 67 1.70 -27.82 -12.28
CA GLY A 67 1.80 -27.91 -10.81
C GLY A 67 2.93 -27.06 -10.24
N VAL A 68 4.12 -27.10 -10.85
CA VAL A 68 5.29 -26.29 -10.44
C VAL A 68 5.00 -24.79 -10.59
N ILE A 69 4.37 -24.38 -11.70
CA ILE A 69 3.96 -22.98 -11.92
C ILE A 69 2.98 -22.52 -10.84
N ALA A 70 1.95 -23.34 -10.57
CA ALA A 70 0.93 -23.02 -9.57
C ALA A 70 1.54 -22.87 -8.17
N LEU A 71 2.43 -23.78 -7.79
CA LEU A 71 3.16 -23.71 -6.52
C LEU A 71 4.06 -22.49 -6.45
N GLY A 72 4.78 -22.17 -7.53
CA GLY A 72 5.59 -20.96 -7.64
C GLY A 72 4.77 -19.69 -7.47
N GLY A 73 3.62 -19.61 -8.14
CA GLY A 73 2.69 -18.48 -8.03
C GLY A 73 2.13 -18.30 -6.62
N LEU A 74 1.72 -19.40 -5.97
CA LEU A 74 1.23 -19.38 -4.59
C LEU A 74 2.32 -18.96 -3.59
N ALA A 75 3.54 -19.48 -3.76
CA ALA A 75 4.68 -19.07 -2.94
C ALA A 75 5.02 -17.58 -3.14
N GLY A 76 4.98 -17.09 -4.38
CA GLY A 76 5.16 -15.68 -4.71
C GLY A 76 4.10 -14.78 -4.07
N LEU A 77 2.83 -15.17 -4.17
CA LEU A 77 1.72 -14.46 -3.55
C LEU A 77 1.86 -14.41 -2.03
N TRP A 78 2.14 -15.55 -1.40
CA TRP A 78 2.35 -15.65 0.05
C TRP A 78 3.49 -14.74 0.52
N TRP A 79 4.62 -14.78 -0.19
CA TRP A 79 5.76 -13.91 0.09
C TRP A 79 5.39 -12.42 -0.02
N CYS A 80 4.66 -12.05 -1.08
CA CYS A 80 4.27 -10.68 -1.36
C CYS A 80 3.30 -10.13 -0.30
N VAL A 81 2.30 -10.92 0.11
CA VAL A 81 1.39 -10.58 1.22
C VAL A 81 2.16 -10.42 2.53
N GLY A 82 3.07 -11.35 2.84
CA GLY A 82 3.91 -11.27 4.03
C GLY A 82 4.81 -10.04 4.02
N ALA A 83 5.41 -9.68 2.87
CA ALA A 83 6.23 -8.49 2.71
C ALA A 83 5.40 -7.20 2.88
N MET A 84 4.21 -7.14 2.30
CA MET A 84 3.29 -6.01 2.46
C MET A 84 2.85 -5.83 3.91
N GLN A 85 2.53 -6.90 4.63
CA GLN A 85 2.21 -6.82 6.06
C GLN A 85 3.39 -6.30 6.89
N ARG A 86 4.62 -6.78 6.61
CA ARG A 86 5.83 -6.30 7.30
C ARG A 86 6.07 -4.82 7.02
N ARG A 87 5.95 -4.38 5.77
CA ARG A 87 6.07 -2.98 5.38
C ARG A 87 5.00 -2.14 6.07
N GLY A 88 3.75 -2.59 6.04
CA GLY A 88 2.64 -1.91 6.65
C GLY A 88 2.79 -1.68 8.15
N ARG A 89 3.32 -2.67 8.89
CA ARG A 89 3.66 -2.47 10.31
C ARG A 89 4.69 -1.37 10.53
N ARG A 90 5.71 -1.27 9.65
CA ARG A 90 6.73 -0.21 9.73
C ARG A 90 6.14 1.16 9.42
N VAL A 91 5.40 1.26 8.33
CA VAL A 91 4.74 2.49 7.88
C VAL A 91 3.74 2.99 8.91
N LYS A 92 2.93 2.09 9.49
CA LYS A 92 2.01 2.41 10.58
C LYS A 92 2.74 2.94 11.82
N ALA A 93 3.84 2.31 12.22
CA ALA A 93 4.64 2.78 13.34
C ALA A 93 5.23 4.17 13.08
N GLU A 94 5.63 4.46 11.84
CA GLU A 94 6.11 5.78 11.44
C GLU A 94 4.99 6.81 11.44
N TYR A 95 3.81 6.48 10.91
CA TYR A 95 2.62 7.34 10.97
C TYR A 95 2.26 7.73 12.41
N VAL A 96 2.28 6.77 13.33
CA VAL A 96 2.05 7.03 14.76
C VAL A 96 3.14 7.93 15.36
N ARG A 97 4.41 7.75 14.98
CA ARG A 97 5.52 8.61 15.44
C ARG A 97 5.37 10.06 15.00
N HIS A 98 4.74 10.30 13.85
CA HIS A 98 4.45 11.64 13.34
C HIS A 98 3.12 12.21 13.86
N GLY A 99 2.52 11.59 14.90
CA GLY A 99 1.31 12.07 15.57
C GLY A 99 0.00 11.65 14.90
N GLY A 100 0.05 10.72 13.95
CA GLY A 100 -1.13 10.18 13.28
C GLY A 100 -1.88 9.13 14.11
N ASP A 101 -3.22 9.13 14.04
CA ASP A 101 -4.07 8.10 14.64
C ASP A 101 -4.35 6.98 13.62
N PRO A 102 -3.85 5.75 13.81
CA PRO A 102 -4.00 4.65 12.86
C PRO A 102 -5.39 3.98 12.88
N ALA A 103 -6.35 4.49 13.67
CA ALA A 103 -7.68 3.93 13.78
C ALA A 103 -8.36 3.72 12.40
N GLY A 104 -8.95 2.53 12.20
CA GLY A 104 -9.73 2.22 10.99
C GLY A 104 -8.94 1.77 9.75
N THR A 105 -7.62 1.53 9.87
CA THR A 105 -6.78 1.02 8.76
C THR A 105 -5.99 -0.23 9.17
N SER A 106 -6.05 -1.29 8.35
CA SER A 106 -5.29 -2.52 8.61
C SER A 106 -3.83 -2.39 8.20
N ASP A 107 -2.95 -3.17 8.82
CA ASP A 107 -1.52 -3.15 8.52
C ASP A 107 -1.25 -3.46 7.04
N LEU A 108 -2.03 -4.35 6.42
CA LEU A 108 -1.91 -4.66 5.00
C LEU A 108 -2.12 -3.42 4.12
N LEU A 109 -3.12 -2.60 4.46
CA LEU A 109 -3.46 -1.39 3.71
C LEU A 109 -2.38 -0.32 3.90
N PHE A 110 -1.82 -0.18 5.10
CA PHE A 110 -0.63 0.66 5.31
C PHE A 110 0.57 0.21 4.46
N GLY A 111 0.69 -1.09 4.19
CA GLY A 111 1.74 -1.62 3.32
C GLY A 111 1.61 -1.22 1.85
N ALA A 112 0.40 -0.90 1.41
CA ALA A 112 0.06 -0.46 0.05
C ALA A 112 0.10 1.06 -0.13
N VAL A 113 0.15 1.84 0.96
CA VAL A 113 0.17 3.30 0.91
C VAL A 113 1.55 3.81 0.48
N VAL A 114 1.56 4.77 -0.44
CA VAL A 114 2.71 5.64 -0.71
C VAL A 114 2.52 6.92 0.07
N TYR A 115 3.48 7.32 0.90
CA TYR A 115 3.40 8.54 1.71
C TYR A 115 4.62 9.42 1.44
N LYS A 116 4.50 10.70 1.77
CA LYS A 116 5.62 11.64 1.77
C LYS A 116 5.67 12.37 3.11
N ILE A 117 6.84 12.38 3.72
CA ILE A 117 7.11 13.21 4.89
C ILE A 117 7.49 14.59 4.36
N MET A 118 6.75 15.62 4.76
CA MET A 118 7.01 17.01 4.37
C MET A 118 8.20 17.57 5.18
N PRO A 119 8.86 18.65 4.71
CA PRO A 119 10.01 19.24 5.41
C PRO A 119 9.69 19.75 6.83
N ASP A 120 8.41 20.00 7.11
CA ASP A 120 7.87 20.38 8.42
C ASP A 120 7.66 19.16 9.36
N GLY A 121 8.02 17.96 8.91
CA GLY A 121 7.91 16.72 9.68
C GLY A 121 6.50 16.12 9.72
N ARG A 122 5.54 16.67 8.99
CA ARG A 122 4.16 16.15 8.93
C ARG A 122 4.00 15.07 7.87
N TRP A 123 3.12 14.12 8.18
CA TRP A 123 2.78 13.04 7.27
C TRP A 123 1.77 13.50 6.23
N LYS A 124 2.15 13.50 4.94
CA LYS A 124 1.23 13.81 3.85
C LYS A 124 0.78 12.51 3.16
N TRP A 125 -0.53 12.28 3.18
CA TRP A 125 -1.18 11.23 2.39
C TRP A 125 -1.08 11.57 0.90
N PRO A 126 -0.98 10.56 0.02
CA PRO A 126 -0.93 10.81 -1.41
C PRO A 126 -2.26 11.44 -1.82
N GLU A 127 -2.20 12.59 -2.48
CA GLU A 127 -3.40 13.25 -2.97
C GLU A 127 -4.11 12.29 -3.94
N PRO A 128 -5.42 12.05 -3.78
CA PRO A 128 -6.17 11.40 -4.83
C PRO A 128 -5.97 12.25 -6.09
N SER A 129 -5.55 11.64 -7.19
CA SER A 129 -5.44 12.31 -8.48
C SER A 129 -6.83 12.71 -8.97
N SER A 130 -7.37 13.79 -8.40
CA SER A 130 -8.54 14.50 -8.92
C SER A 130 -8.11 15.64 -9.85
N SER A 131 -6.95 15.51 -10.51
CA SER A 131 -6.54 16.32 -11.65
C SER A 131 -6.64 15.47 -12.92
N SER A 132 -7.87 15.13 -13.28
CA SER A 132 -8.24 15.08 -14.69
C SER A 132 -8.26 16.54 -15.17
N GLU A 133 -7.16 16.97 -15.76
CA GLU A 133 -7.20 17.95 -16.85
C GLU A 133 -7.62 17.24 -18.15
#